data_AF-A0A426XEE9-F1
#
_entry.id   AF-A0A426XEE9-F1
#
_cell.length_a   1.000
_cell.length_b   1.000
_cell.length_c   1.000
_cell.angle_alpha   90.00
_cell.angle_beta   90.00
_cell.angle_gamma   90.00
#
_symmetry.space_group_name_H-M   'P 1'
#
loop_
_entity.id
_entity.type
_entity.pdbx_description
1 polymer ?
#
loop_
_entity_poly.entity_id
_entity_poly.type
_entity_poly.pdbx_seq_one_letter_code
_entity_poly.pdbx_strand_id
1 'polypeptide(L)'
;LVFPTLRIQTYDEEASNQQLRKNLNLLEEKRADAHLRTLAYRRAVTKLYNCRGKVAPNWEGPYRVVEVVREGTWHISNRQKIYA
;
A
#
# COMPACT_ATOMS: atom_id res chain seq x y z
N LEU A 1 -45.55 5.48 24.95
CA LEU A 1 -45.30 6.67 24.11
C LEU A 1 -43.80 6.75 23.87
N VAL A 2 -43.36 6.72 22.61
CA VAL A 2 -41.93 6.87 22.25
C VAL A 2 -41.67 8.34 22.00
N PHE A 3 -40.75 8.94 22.75
CA PHE A 3 -40.37 10.34 22.59
C PHE A 3 -39.15 10.44 21.66
N PRO A 4 -39.22 11.22 20.57
CA PRO A 4 -38.09 11.39 19.68
C PRO A 4 -36.94 12.13 20.40
N THR A 5 -35.73 11.64 20.22
CA THR A 5 -34.51 12.27 20.75
C THR A 5 -34.22 13.58 20.03
N LEU A 6 -33.54 14.51 20.70
CA LEU A 6 -33.18 15.83 20.13
C LEU A 6 -32.50 15.69 18.76
N ARG A 7 -31.68 14.66 18.57
CA ARG A 7 -31.01 14.35 17.30
C ARG A 7 -31.97 14.08 16.14
N ILE A 8 -33.14 13.49 16.42
CA ILE A 8 -34.19 13.25 15.42
C ILE A 8 -34.99 14.53 15.18
N GLN A 9 -35.24 15.31 16.22
CA GLN A 9 -35.98 16.57 16.11
C GLN A 9 -35.20 17.64 15.33
N THR A 10 -33.87 17.64 15.43
CA THR A 10 -32.98 18.58 14.72
C THR A 10 -32.31 17.94 13.50
N TYR A 11 -32.85 16.83 12.98
CA TYR A 11 -32.25 16.13 11.85
C TYR A 11 -32.47 16.92 10.56
N ASP A 12 -31.36 17.33 9.95
CA ASP A 12 -31.33 17.85 8.59
C ASP A 12 -30.60 16.82 7.71
N GLU A 13 -31.39 16.17 6.86
CA GLU A 13 -30.92 15.15 5.93
C GLU A 13 -29.93 15.70 4.92
N GLU A 14 -30.14 16.93 4.42
CA GLU A 14 -29.28 17.54 3.43
C GLU A 14 -27.91 17.86 4.02
N ALA A 15 -27.87 18.49 5.20
CA ALA A 15 -26.62 18.78 5.89
C ALA A 15 -25.82 17.51 6.23
N SER A 16 -26.50 16.44 6.68
CA SER A 16 -25.87 15.15 6.96
C SER A 16 -25.28 14.51 5.68
N ASN A 17 -26.04 14.52 4.58
CA ASN A 17 -25.59 14.00 3.30
C ASN A 17 -24.44 14.80 2.70
N GLN A 18 -24.47 16.13 2.84
CA GLN A 18 -23.36 17.00 2.41
C GLN A 18 -22.08 16.72 3.21
N GLN A 19 -22.18 16.53 4.52
CA GLN A 19 -21.04 16.16 5.38
C GLN A 19 -20.45 14.80 4.98
N LEU A 20 -21.32 13.81 4.71
CA LEU A 20 -20.89 12.50 4.25
C LEU A 20 -20.14 12.59 2.91
N ARG A 21 -20.65 13.36 1.95
CA ARG A 21 -19.99 13.59 0.65
C ARG A 21 -18.58 14.18 0.83
N LYS A 22 -18.42 15.18 1.71
CA LYS A 22 -17.11 15.77 2.02
C LYS A 22 -16.14 14.73 2.61
N ASN A 23 -16.61 13.89 3.53
CA ASN A 23 -15.78 12.83 4.13
C ASN A 23 -15.35 11.77 3.11
N LEU A 24 -16.24 11.39 2.20
CA LEU A 24 -15.92 10.43 1.14
C LEU A 24 -14.86 10.99 0.19
N ASN A 25 -14.98 12.26 -0.22
CA ASN A 25 -13.99 12.93 -1.05
C ASN A 25 -12.60 12.95 -0.38
N LEU A 26 -12.54 13.29 0.91
CA LEU A 26 -11.30 13.26 1.69
C LEU A 26 -10.70 11.85 1.79
N LEU A 27 -11.54 10.81 1.93
CA LEU A 27 -11.08 9.43 2.01
C LEU A 27 -10.42 8.98 0.69
N GLU A 28 -10.99 9.35 -0.45
CA GLU A 28 -10.41 9.07 -1.76
C GLU A 28 -9.06 9.76 -1.94
N GLU A 29 -8.93 11.02 -1.54
CA GLU A 29 -7.66 11.76 -1.55
C GLU A 29 -6.60 11.06 -0.69
N LYS A 30 -6.94 10.64 0.54
CA LYS A 30 -6.02 9.91 1.43
C LYS A 30 -5.60 8.57 0.86
N ARG A 31 -6.51 7.84 0.20
CA ARG A 31 -6.18 6.59 -0.50
C ARG A 31 -5.20 6.87 -1.64
N ALA A 32 -5.44 7.90 -2.44
CA ALA A 32 -4.53 8.29 -3.52
C ALA A 32 -3.13 8.63 -3.00
N ASP A 33 -3.01 9.43 -1.92
CA ASP A 33 -1.72 9.75 -1.30
C ASP A 33 -1.00 8.48 -0.78
N ALA A 34 -1.73 7.58 -0.12
CA ALA A 34 -1.17 6.31 0.35
C ALA A 34 -0.66 5.42 -0.82
N HIS A 35 -1.39 5.39 -1.93
CA HIS A 35 -0.95 4.70 -3.15
C HIS A 35 0.31 5.34 -3.75
N LEU A 36 0.36 6.67 -3.84
CA LEU A 36 1.54 7.39 -4.32
C LEU A 36 2.77 7.14 -3.45
N ARG A 37 2.63 7.18 -2.12
CA ARG A 37 3.70 6.84 -1.17
C ARG A 37 4.22 5.42 -1.38
N THR A 38 3.31 4.46 -1.54
CA THR A 38 3.67 3.05 -1.80
C THR A 38 4.45 2.89 -3.10
N LEU A 39 4.01 3.57 -4.17
CA LEU A 39 4.70 3.55 -5.47
C LEU A 39 6.08 4.21 -5.39
N ALA A 40 6.19 5.35 -4.69
CA ALA A 40 7.46 6.05 -4.48
C ALA A 40 8.46 5.19 -3.69
N TYR A 41 8.01 4.55 -2.61
CA TYR A 41 8.82 3.63 -1.81
C TYR A 41 9.33 2.47 -2.66
N ARG A 42 8.43 1.78 -3.38
CA ARG A 42 8.81 0.67 -4.29
C ARG A 42 9.85 1.12 -5.31
N ARG A 43 9.70 2.31 -5.90
CA ARG A 43 10.65 2.84 -6.87
C ARG A 43 12.02 3.16 -6.25
N ALA A 44 12.04 3.75 -5.06
CA ALA A 44 13.28 4.05 -4.33
C ALA A 44 14.04 2.77 -3.99
N VAL A 45 13.33 1.76 -3.47
CA VAL A 45 13.89 0.44 -3.15
C VAL A 45 14.46 -0.24 -4.41
N THR A 46 13.71 -0.26 -5.52
CA THR A 46 14.21 -0.80 -6.79
C THR A 46 15.46 -0.08 -7.28
N LYS A 47 15.53 1.26 -7.16
CA LYS A 47 16.74 2.02 -7.54
C LYS A 47 17.95 1.62 -6.70
N LEU A 48 17.80 1.52 -5.38
CA LEU A 48 18.89 1.11 -4.48
C LEU A 48 19.47 -0.26 -4.87
N TYR A 49 18.61 -1.23 -5.18
CA TYR A 49 19.06 -2.56 -5.59
C TYR A 49 19.66 -2.60 -6.99
N ASN A 50 19.19 -1.76 -7.92
CA ASN A 50 19.72 -1.71 -9.28
C ASN A 50 21.05 -0.94 -9.39
N CYS A 51 21.43 -0.15 -8.37
CA CYS A 51 22.71 0.55 -8.33
C CYS A 51 23.86 -0.43 -8.10
N ARG A 52 24.48 -0.94 -9.18
CA ARG A 52 25.72 -1.74 -9.16
C ARG A 52 26.97 -0.87 -8.90
N GLY A 53 27.04 -0.22 -7.74
CA GLY A 53 28.18 0.60 -7.29
C GLY A 53 29.01 -0.03 -6.17
N LYS A 54 30.09 0.63 -5.75
CA LYS A 54 31.02 0.18 -4.69
C LYS A 54 30.37 0.02 -3.30
N VAL A 55 29.15 0.55 -3.11
CA VAL A 55 28.33 0.46 -1.89
C VAL A 55 27.04 -0.34 -2.14
N ALA A 56 26.96 -1.05 -3.26
CA ALA A 56 25.84 -1.94 -3.53
C ALA A 56 25.87 -3.15 -2.59
N PRO A 57 24.70 -3.69 -2.21
CA PRO A 57 24.64 -5.00 -1.56
C PRO A 57 25.34 -6.06 -2.43
N ASN A 58 26.03 -7.01 -1.80
CA ASN A 58 26.73 -8.09 -2.51
C ASN A 58 25.81 -9.24 -2.97
N TRP A 59 24.52 -9.20 -2.61
CA TRP A 59 23.53 -10.18 -3.05
C TRP A 59 23.06 -9.86 -4.48
N GLU A 60 22.95 -10.88 -5.35
CA GLU A 60 22.68 -10.66 -6.79
C GLU A 60 21.33 -9.99 -7.11
N GLY A 61 20.41 -9.96 -6.15
CA GLY A 61 19.12 -9.31 -6.28
C GLY A 61 18.09 -9.84 -5.29
N PRO A 62 16.88 -9.28 -5.29
CA PRO A 62 15.80 -9.74 -4.45
C PRO A 62 15.30 -11.12 -4.92
N TYR A 63 15.64 -12.15 -4.16
CA TYR A 63 15.17 -13.50 -4.36
C TYR A 63 13.75 -13.69 -3.80
N ARG A 64 12.93 -14.53 -4.45
CA ARG A 64 11.70 -15.06 -3.86
C ARG A 64 11.87 -16.54 -3.57
N VAL A 65 11.44 -16.97 -2.39
CA VAL A 65 11.30 -18.40 -2.08
C VAL A 65 10.17 -18.97 -2.92
N VAL A 66 10.49 -20.02 -3.67
CA VAL A 66 9.53 -20.76 -4.50
C VAL A 66 9.14 -22.07 -3.82
N GLU A 67 10.08 -22.70 -3.13
CA GLU A 67 9.86 -23.99 -2.49
C GLU A 67 10.75 -24.15 -1.25
N VAL A 68 10.21 -24.84 -0.25
CA VAL A 68 10.95 -25.25 0.95
C VAL A 68 11.47 -26.66 0.70
N VAL A 69 12.80 -26.81 0.59
CA VAL A 69 13.39 -28.13 0.38
C VAL A 69 13.51 -28.85 1.71
N ARG A 70 14.13 -28.18 2.69
CA ARG A 70 14.34 -28.64 4.08
C ARG A 70 14.47 -27.42 4.98
N GLU A 71 14.38 -27.60 6.29
CA GLU A 71 14.60 -26.52 7.25
C GLU A 71 15.98 -25.87 7.01
N GLY A 72 15.97 -24.57 6.68
CA GLY A 72 17.18 -23.80 6.32
C GLY A 72 17.61 -23.88 4.85
N THR A 73 16.97 -24.69 4.00
CA THR A 73 17.29 -24.81 2.57
C THR A 73 16.06 -24.51 1.70
N TRP A 74 16.15 -23.48 0.87
CA TRP A 74 15.03 -22.95 0.09
C TRP A 74 15.40 -22.87 -1.39
N HIS A 75 14.50 -23.28 -2.28
CA HIS A 75 14.61 -22.91 -3.68
C HIS A 75 14.19 -21.45 -3.84
N ILE A 76 15.08 -20.68 -4.44
CA ILE A 76 14.85 -19.25 -4.68
C ILE A 76 14.89 -18.93 -6.18
N SER A 77 14.02 -18.03 -6.60
CA SER A 77 13.96 -17.54 -7.99
C SER A 77 14.12 -16.03 -8.02
N ASN A 78 14.88 -15.55 -9.00
CA ASN A 78 14.99 -14.13 -9.32
C ASN A 78 14.29 -13.87 -10.66
N ARG A 79 13.12 -13.22 -10.61
CA ARG A 79 12.34 -12.84 -11.81
C ARG A 79 13.00 -11.78 -12.69
N GLN A 80 14.09 -11.16 -12.25
CA GLN A 80 14.83 -10.15 -13.02
C GLN A 80 15.95 -10.75 -13.88
N LYS A 81 16.32 -12.02 -13.68
CA LYS A 81 17.25 -12.73 -14.57
C LYS A 81 16.46 -13.34 -15.74
N ILE A 82 16.18 -12.53 -16.75
CA ILE A 82 15.96 -13.04 -18.11
C ILE A 82 17.36 -13.26 -18.66
N TYR A 83 17.76 -14.51 -18.87
CA TYR A 83 19.08 -14.84 -19.40
C TYR A 83 19.23 -14.32 -20.84
N ALA A 84 20.41 -13.77 -21.12
CA ALA A 84 20.88 -13.39 -22.46
C ALA A 84 21.27 -14.63 -23.28
#